data_AF-A0A7C5ME75-F1
#
_entry.id   AF-A0A7C5ME75-F1
#
_cell.length_a   1.000
_cell.length_b   1.000
_cell.length_c   1.000
_cell.angle_alpha   90.00
_cell.angle_beta   90.00
_cell.angle_gamma   90.00
#
_symmetry.space_group_name_H-M   'P 1'
#
loop_
_entity.id
_entity.type
_entity.pdbx_description
1 polymer ?
#
loop_
_entity_poly.entity_id
_entity_poly.type
_entity_poly.pdbx_seq_one_letter_code
_entity_poly.pdbx_strand_id
1 'polypeptide(L)' 'CPPVPSLTEMEKEAIRRALEFTKGDRVMAAHLLGIGRTTLYRKLKEYRISD' A
#
# COMPACT_ATOMS: atom_id res chain seq x y z
N CYS A 1 11.24 -14.86 19.68
CA CYS A 1 10.77 -14.78 18.28
C CYS A 1 10.10 -13.45 18.06
N PRO A 2 10.40 -12.70 16.99
CA PRO A 2 9.62 -11.52 16.65
C PRO A 2 8.17 -11.94 16.34
N PRO A 3 7.17 -11.15 16.76
CA PRO A 3 5.78 -11.43 16.43
C PRO A 3 5.56 -11.31 14.91
N VAL A 4 4.80 -12.24 14.35
CA VAL A 4 4.45 -12.20 12.92
C VAL A 4 3.50 -11.00 12.74
N PRO A 5 3.82 -10.03 11.87
CA PRO A 5 2.93 -8.91 11.63
C PRO A 5 1.59 -9.41 11.10
N SER A 6 0.52 -8.70 11.46
CA SER A 6 -0.81 -9.00 10.95
C SER A 6 -0.85 -8.80 9.42
N LEU A 7 -1.78 -9.48 8.74
CA LEU A 7 -1.99 -9.28 7.30
C LEU A 7 -2.24 -7.80 6.96
N THR A 8 -2.94 -7.09 7.84
CA THR A 8 -3.20 -5.65 7.72
C THR A 8 -1.91 -4.82 7.75
N GLU A 9 -0.99 -5.13 8.66
CA GLU A 9 0.29 -4.41 8.75
C GLU A 9 1.20 -4.71 7.57
N MET A 10 1.26 -5.98 7.14
CA MET A 10 2.02 -6.37 5.96
C MET A 10 1.50 -5.65 4.71
N GLU A 11 0.19 -5.56 4.55
CA GLU A 11 -0.44 -4.88 3.43
C GLU A 11 -0.19 -3.36 3.47
N LYS A 12 -0.31 -2.75 4.65
CA LYS A 12 0.00 -1.33 4.86
C LYS A 12 1.45 -1.01 4.48
N GLU A 13 2.38 -1.83 4.92
CA GLU A 13 3.81 -1.65 4.61
C GLU A 13 4.11 -1.90 3.14
N ALA A 14 3.47 -2.89 2.50
CA ALA A 14 3.60 -3.11 1.06
C ALA A 14 3.15 -1.88 0.25
N ILE A 15 2.00 -1.29 0.62
CA ILE A 15 1.49 -0.06 -0.01
C ILE A 15 2.44 1.11 0.20
N ARG A 16 2.95 1.27 1.43
CA ARG A 16 3.91 2.34 1.76
C ARG A 16 5.19 2.21 0.93
N ARG A 17 5.76 1.02 0.86
CA ARG A 17 6.96 0.74 0.06
C ARG A 17 6.73 0.94 -1.43
N ALA A 18 5.59 0.49 -1.95
CA ALA A 18 5.25 0.69 -3.35
C ALA A 18 5.15 2.19 -3.68
N LEU A 19 4.51 2.99 -2.82
CA LEU A 19 4.43 4.45 -3.00
C LEU A 19 5.80 5.14 -2.90
N GLU A 20 6.64 4.75 -1.94
CA GLU A 20 8.00 5.29 -1.82
C GLU A 20 8.83 4.95 -3.07
N PHE A 21 8.73 3.72 -3.54
CA PHE A 21 9.44 3.25 -4.73
C PHE A 21 8.98 3.98 -6.00
N THR A 22 7.68 4.23 -6.12
CA THR A 22 7.09 4.95 -7.27
C THR A 22 7.07 6.46 -7.08
N LYS A 23 7.71 6.98 -6.01
CA LYS A 23 7.78 8.42 -5.68
C LYS A 23 6.40 9.10 -5.61
N GLY A 24 5.40 8.39 -5.10
CA GLY A 24 4.03 8.89 -4.97
C GLY A 24 3.14 8.64 -6.18
N ASP A 25 3.62 7.97 -7.23
CA ASP A 25 2.77 7.53 -8.32
C ASP A 25 1.89 6.36 -7.87
N ARG A 26 0.62 6.69 -7.59
CA ARG A 26 -0.41 5.75 -7.15
C ARG A 26 -0.80 4.75 -8.24
N VAL A 27 -0.68 5.11 -9.53
CA VAL A 27 -1.01 4.20 -10.64
C VAL A 27 0.07 3.15 -10.77
N MET A 28 1.34 3.56 -10.76
CA MET A 28 2.44 2.60 -10.72
C MET A 28 2.43 1.75 -9.45
N ALA A 29 2.13 2.33 -8.28
CA ALA A 29 2.09 1.57 -7.03
C ALA A 29 1.01 0.48 -7.08
N ALA A 30 -0.18 0.79 -7.62
CA ALA A 30 -1.24 -0.19 -7.83
C ALA A 30 -0.79 -1.32 -8.77
N HIS A 31 -0.12 -0.97 -9.86
CA HIS A 31 0.42 -1.94 -10.81
C HIS A 31 1.49 -2.83 -10.19
N LEU A 32 2.41 -2.26 -9.40
CA LEU A 32 3.48 -2.96 -8.70
C LEU A 32 2.94 -3.96 -7.65
N LEU A 33 1.84 -3.60 -7.00
CA LEU A 33 1.14 -4.45 -6.03
C LEU A 33 0.19 -5.46 -6.69
N GLY A 34 -0.02 -5.40 -8.02
CA GLY A 34 -0.95 -6.26 -8.74
C GLY A 34 -2.42 -6.01 -8.40
N ILE A 35 -2.76 -4.83 -7.89
CA ILE A 35 -4.13 -4.47 -7.51
C ILE A 35 -4.70 -3.39 -8.43
N GLY A 36 -6.03 -3.32 -8.51
CA GLY A 36 -6.71 -2.25 -9.22
C GLY A 36 -6.52 -0.89 -8.54
N ARG A 37 -6.53 0.19 -9.33
CA ARG A 37 -6.44 1.58 -8.84
C ARG A 37 -7.49 1.91 -7.78
N THR A 38 -8.73 1.42 -7.96
CA THR A 38 -9.84 1.61 -7.02
C THR A 38 -9.58 0.92 -5.68
N THR A 39 -8.98 -0.27 -5.70
CA THR A 39 -8.58 -1.00 -4.49
C THR A 39 -7.47 -0.26 -3.76
N LEU A 40 -6.45 0.22 -4.47
CA LEU A 40 -5.40 1.03 -3.87
C LEU A 40 -5.97 2.29 -3.24
N TYR A 41 -6.81 3.05 -3.96
CA TYR A 41 -7.45 4.27 -3.43
C TYR A 41 -8.26 4.01 -2.15
N ARG A 42 -9.04 2.92 -2.12
CA ARG A 42 -9.82 2.53 -0.93
C ARG A 42 -8.90 2.26 0.25
N LYS A 43 -7.81 1.49 0.03
CA LYS A 43 -6.83 1.17 1.08
C LYS A 43 -6.04 2.40 1.55
N LEU A 44 -5.65 3.29 0.64
CA LEU A 44 -4.98 4.55 1.01
C LEU A 44 -5.86 5.41 1.91
N LYS A 45 -7.16 5.49 1.61
CA LYS A 45 -8.14 6.21 2.44
C LYS A 45 -8.36 5.52 3.79
N GLU A 46 -8.47 4.19 3.80
CA GLU A 46 -8.67 3.38 5.00
C GLU A 46 -7.47 3.46 5.96
N TYR A 47 -6.26 3.44 5.42
CA TYR A 47 -5.01 3.49 6.18
C TYR A 47 -4.47 4.91 6.42
N ARG A 48 -5.13 5.94 5.87
CA ARG A 48 -4.70 7.36 5.92
C ARG A 48 -3.23 7.56 5.51
N ILE A 49 -2.79 6.85 4.46
CA ILE A 49 -1.40 6.88 3.97
C ILE A 49 -1.16 8.10 3.04
N SER A 50 -2.22 8.78 2.60
CA SER A 50 -2.12 10.01 1.82
C SER A 50 -3.25 10.95 2.22
N ASP A 51 -2.89 12.19 2.57
CA ASP A 51 -3.72 13.36 2.31
C ASP A 51 -3.40 13.82 0.87
#